data_AF-A0A935Y9M5-F1
#
_entry.id   AF-A0A935Y9M5-F1
#
_cell.length_a   1.000
_cell.length_b   1.000
_cell.length_c   1.000
_cell.angle_alpha   90.00
_cell.angle_beta   90.00
_cell.angle_gamma   90.00
#
_symmetry.space_group_name_H-M   'P 1'
#
loop_
_entity.id
_entity.type
_entity.pdbx_description
1 polymer ?
#
loop_
_entity_poly.entity_id
_entity_poly.type
_entity_poly.pdbx_seq_one_letter_code
_entity_poly.pdbx_strand_id
1 'polypeptide(L)'
;MRKIVEIKISHAYVVICKFDNGETRMLNLENVLDRNGTFAQKVFEGDKFKEVQIGDNGELFWLGIAEMKTLEGTTIPCEYDICPDFAYMESTVVSSKTSLS
;
A
#
# COMPACT_ATOMS: atom_id res chain seq x y z
N MET A 1 -8.19 -10.06 -10.46
CA MET A 1 -7.28 -9.33 -9.58
C MET A 1 -7.69 -7.88 -9.65
N ARG A 2 -8.01 -7.26 -8.51
CA ARG A 2 -8.23 -5.82 -8.43
C ARG A 2 -6.95 -5.08 -8.80
N LYS A 3 -7.08 -3.81 -9.18
CA LYS A 3 -5.97 -2.86 -9.29
C LYS A 3 -6.28 -1.57 -8.58
N ILE A 4 -5.31 -1.00 -7.86
CA ILE A 4 -5.36 0.38 -7.41
C ILE A 4 -4.88 1.25 -8.57
N VAL A 5 -5.68 2.26 -8.93
CA VAL A 5 -5.42 3.14 -10.08
C VAL A 5 -5.12 4.57 -9.66
N GLU A 6 -5.42 4.94 -8.42
CA GLU A 6 -5.15 6.26 -7.85
C GLU A 6 -4.98 6.12 -6.34
N ILE A 7 -4.03 6.85 -5.77
CA ILE A 7 -3.82 6.91 -4.32
C ILE A 7 -3.75 8.36 -3.85
N LYS A 8 -4.20 8.57 -2.62
CA LYS A 8 -4.02 9.83 -1.89
C LYS A 8 -3.72 9.52 -0.43
N ILE A 9 -2.66 10.13 0.08
CA ILE A 9 -2.40 10.13 1.53
C ILE A 9 -3.41 11.06 2.20
N SER A 10 -4.19 10.53 3.15
CA SER A 10 -5.16 11.32 3.91
C SER A 10 -4.53 11.93 5.15
N HIS A 11 -3.92 11.08 5.98
CA HIS A 11 -3.17 11.42 7.19
C HIS A 11 -2.19 10.28 7.49
N ALA A 12 -1.49 10.34 8.62
CA ALA A 12 -0.48 9.35 8.99
C ALA A 12 -1.03 7.92 8.85
N TYR A 13 -0.32 7.09 8.08
CA TYR A 13 -0.58 5.67 7.84
C TYR A 13 -1.93 5.33 7.17
N VAL A 14 -2.63 6.34 6.64
CA VAL A 14 -3.91 6.16 5.95
C VAL A 14 -3.80 6.55 4.48
N VAL A 15 -4.06 5.57 3.62
CA VAL A 15 -4.09 5.72 2.16
C VAL A 15 -5.52 5.56 1.66
N ILE A 16 -5.98 6.54 0.87
CA ILE A 16 -7.21 6.44 0.11
C ILE A 16 -6.86 5.86 -1.25
N CYS A 17 -7.41 4.68 -1.55
CA CYS A 17 -7.18 3.94 -2.77
C CYS A 17 -8.43 3.98 -3.64
N LYS A 18 -8.28 4.37 -4.90
CA LYS A 18 -9.30 4.18 -5.93
C LYS A 18 -8.98 2.91 -6.71
N PHE A 19 -9.96 2.05 -6.84
CA PHE A 19 -9.83 0.77 -7.53
C PHE A 19 -10.36 0.83 -8.96
N ASP A 20 -9.94 -0.13 -9.78
CA ASP A 20 -10.35 -0.31 -11.18
C ASP A 20 -11.86 -0.46 -11.41
N ASN A 21 -12.62 -0.84 -10.38
CA ASN A 21 -14.09 -0.89 -10.41
C ASN A 21 -14.77 0.45 -10.08
N GLY A 22 -14.00 1.50 -9.86
CA GLY A 22 -14.50 2.82 -9.51
C GLY A 22 -14.80 3.02 -8.02
N GLU A 23 -14.62 2.01 -7.16
CA GLU A 23 -14.73 2.21 -5.71
C GLU A 23 -13.55 3.01 -5.17
N THR A 24 -13.84 3.86 -4.20
CA THR A 24 -12.83 4.55 -3.40
C THR A 24 -12.90 4.04 -1.97
N ARG A 25 -11.78 3.50 -1.48
CA ARG A 25 -11.69 2.86 -0.15
C ARG A 25 -10.52 3.42 0.64
N MET A 26 -10.64 3.42 1.95
CA MET A 26 -9.64 3.90 2.90
C MET A 26 -8.99 2.70 3.57
N LEU A 27 -7.67 2.59 3.41
CA LEU A 27 -6.83 1.60 4.07
C LEU A 27 -6.06 2.29 5.20
N ASN A 28 -6.25 1.83 6.43
CA ASN A 28 -5.44 2.24 7.57
C ASN A 28 -4.40 1.14 7.85
N LEU A 29 -3.12 1.46 7.62
CA LEU A 29 -2.02 0.50 7.76
C LEU A 29 -1.80 0.03 9.20
N GLU A 30 -2.17 0.84 10.21
CA GLU A 30 -2.06 0.45 11.61
C GLU A 30 -3.01 -0.71 11.98
N ASN A 31 -4.05 -0.92 11.18
CA ASN A 31 -5.01 -2.01 11.42
C ASN A 31 -4.62 -3.31 10.70
N VAL A 32 -3.76 -3.25 9.68
CA VAL A 32 -3.53 -4.38 8.76
C VAL A 32 -2.09 -4.84 8.71
N LEU A 33 -1.14 -4.00 9.12
CA LEU A 33 0.27 -4.36 9.22
C LEU A 33 0.67 -4.53 10.69
N ASP A 34 1.48 -5.56 10.96
CA ASP A 34 2.17 -5.66 12.24
C ASP A 34 3.31 -4.64 12.29
N ARG A 35 3.17 -3.63 13.14
CA ARG A 35 4.18 -2.58 13.33
C ARG A 35 5.51 -3.12 13.86
N ASN A 36 5.52 -4.29 14.49
CA ASN A 36 6.75 -4.97 14.93
C ASN A 36 7.27 -6.00 13.91
N GLY A 37 6.59 -6.13 12.76
CA GLY A 37 7.02 -6.99 11.68
C GLY A 37 8.34 -6.51 11.08
N THR A 38 9.27 -7.44 10.85
CA THR A 38 10.65 -7.19 10.39
C THR A 38 10.76 -6.14 9.29
N PHE A 39 9.88 -6.19 8.29
CA PHE A 39 9.86 -5.27 7.15
C PHE A 39 8.81 -4.17 7.30
N ALA A 40 7.61 -4.52 7.78
CA ALA A 40 6.50 -3.59 7.93
C ALA A 40 6.83 -2.42 8.87
N GLN A 41 7.65 -2.64 9.91
CA GLN A 41 8.06 -1.59 10.84
C GLN A 41 8.65 -0.36 10.13
N LYS A 42 9.41 -0.56 9.05
CA LYS A 42 10.07 0.52 8.31
C LYS A 42 9.09 1.42 7.57
N VAL A 43 7.90 0.92 7.22
CA VAL A 43 6.84 1.76 6.65
C VAL A 43 6.39 2.82 7.67
N PHE A 44 6.47 2.51 8.97
CA PHE A 44 6.10 3.40 10.07
C PHE A 44 7.25 4.31 10.56
N GLU A 45 8.41 4.28 9.92
CA GLU A 45 9.59 5.06 10.32
C GLU A 45 9.71 6.36 9.53
N GLY A 46 9.84 7.48 10.24
CA GLY A 46 10.10 8.79 9.65
C GLY A 46 9.08 9.17 8.58
N ASP A 47 9.58 9.53 7.40
CA ASP A 47 8.76 9.90 6.24
C ASP A 47 8.46 8.72 5.30
N LYS A 48 8.88 7.49 5.64
CA LYS A 48 8.86 6.37 4.71
C LYS A 48 7.47 6.07 4.17
N PHE A 49 6.45 6.12 5.03
CA PHE A 49 5.05 5.98 4.64
C PHE A 49 4.66 6.90 3.47
N LYS A 50 5.16 8.15 3.45
CA LYS A 50 4.80 9.15 2.43
C LYS A 50 5.35 8.83 1.05
N GLU A 51 6.30 7.91 0.95
CA GLU A 51 6.91 7.47 -0.30
C GLU A 51 6.09 6.38 -1.01
N VAL A 52 4.88 6.06 -0.53
CA VAL A 52 4.01 5.05 -1.14
C VAL A 52 3.76 5.35 -2.62
N GLN A 53 3.86 4.31 -3.45
CA GLN A 53 3.64 4.37 -4.89
C GLN A 53 2.69 3.27 -5.35
N ILE A 54 2.17 3.41 -6.57
CA ILE A 54 1.39 2.36 -7.25
C ILE A 54 2.32 1.62 -8.20
N GLY A 55 2.44 0.30 -8.03
CA GLY A 55 3.26 -0.55 -8.89
C GLY A 55 2.58 -0.89 -10.21
N ASP A 56 3.30 -1.56 -11.11
CA ASP A 56 2.81 -1.89 -12.46
C ASP A 56 1.58 -2.81 -12.44
N ASN A 57 1.37 -3.57 -11.36
CA ASN A 57 0.22 -4.45 -11.18
C ASN A 57 -0.92 -3.80 -10.37
N GLY A 58 -0.78 -2.52 -9.98
CA GLY A 58 -1.76 -1.78 -9.20
C GLY A 58 -1.68 -2.01 -7.69
N GLU A 59 -0.58 -2.56 -7.20
CA GLU A 59 -0.22 -2.75 -5.80
C GLU A 59 0.24 -1.43 -5.16
N LEU A 60 0.15 -1.31 -3.84
CA LEU A 60 0.91 -0.28 -3.12
C LEU A 60 2.32 -0.80 -2.89
N PHE A 61 3.34 0.02 -3.06
CA PHE A 61 4.70 -0.38 -2.68
C PHE A 61 5.54 0.76 -2.10
N TRP A 62 6.55 0.37 -1.34
CA TRP A 62 7.62 1.23 -0.82
C TRP A 62 8.97 0.62 -1.16
N LEU A 63 9.84 1.38 -1.82
CA LEU A 63 11.21 0.93 -2.14
C LEU A 63 12.12 0.99 -0.92
N GLY A 64 13.18 0.17 -0.89
CA GLY A 64 14.22 0.26 0.14
C GLY A 64 13.74 -0.10 1.55
N ILE A 65 12.70 -0.93 1.64
CA ILE A 65 12.23 -1.48 2.91
C ILE A 65 13.07 -2.72 3.27
N ALA A 66 13.28 -3.61 2.32
CA ALA A 66 14.11 -4.79 2.50
C ALA A 66 15.42 -4.64 1.71
N GLU A 67 16.35 -5.55 1.98
CA GLU A 67 17.59 -5.70 1.23
C GLU A 67 17.78 -7.18 0.91
N MET A 68 18.27 -7.47 -0.28
CA MET A 68 18.63 -8.82 -0.70
C MET A 68 20.10 -8.84 -1.11
N LYS A 69 20.80 -9.91 -0.74
CA LYS A 69 22.14 -10.19 -1.24
C LYS A 69 22.05 -11.11 -2.46
N THR A 70 22.60 -10.67 -3.58
CA THR A 70 22.66 -11.48 -4.82
C THR A 70 23.67 -12.62 -4.66
N LEU A 71 23.68 -13.55 -5.63
CA LEU A 71 24.63 -14.67 -5.65
C LEU A 71 26.09 -14.20 -5.75
N GLU A 72 26.30 -13.04 -6.37
CA GLU A 72 27.59 -12.35 -6.51
C GLU A 72 27.97 -11.55 -5.26
N GLY A 73 27.11 -11.55 -4.25
CA GLY A 73 27.34 -10.91 -2.95
C GLY A 73 26.98 -9.41 -2.90
N THR A 74 26.34 -8.87 -3.93
CA THR A 74 25.90 -7.46 -3.97
C THR A 74 24.60 -7.28 -3.17
N THR A 75 24.51 -6.24 -2.35
CA THR A 75 23.24 -5.88 -1.68
C THR A 75 22.43 -4.97 -2.57
N ILE A 76 21.18 -5.34 -2.85
CA ILE A 76 20.22 -4.53 -3.60
C ILE A 76 18.99 -4.23 -2.74
N PRO A 77 18.40 -3.02 -2.86
CA PRO A 77 17.18 -2.67 -2.15
C PRO A 77 16.00 -3.45 -2.72
N CYS A 78 15.11 -3.87 -1.84
CA CYS A 78 13.86 -4.55 -2.18
C CYS A 78 12.67 -3.72 -1.72
N GLU A 79 11.59 -3.85 -2.47
CA GLU A 79 10.32 -3.24 -2.12
C GLU A 79 9.58 -4.03 -1.04
N TYR A 80 8.64 -3.34 -0.39
CA TYR A 80 7.58 -3.97 0.36
C TYR A 80 6.27 -3.57 -0.30
N ASP A 81 5.52 -4.55 -0.76
CA ASP A 81 4.27 -4.35 -1.46
C ASP A 81 3.06 -4.82 -0.65
N ILE A 82 1.92 -4.21 -0.93
CA ILE A 82 0.61 -4.64 -0.48
C ILE A 82 -0.22 -4.92 -1.72
N CYS A 83 -0.58 -6.18 -1.91
CA CYS A 83 -1.33 -6.58 -3.09
C CYS A 83 -2.71 -5.90 -3.13
N PRO A 84 -3.25 -5.63 -4.32
CA PRO A 84 -4.49 -4.85 -4.46
C PRO A 84 -5.70 -5.54 -3.83
N ASP A 85 -5.77 -6.86 -3.94
CA ASP A 85 -6.89 -7.64 -3.40
C ASP A 85 -6.91 -7.58 -1.86
N PHE A 86 -5.75 -7.66 -1.20
CA PHE A 86 -5.64 -7.47 0.24
C PHE A 86 -6.05 -6.05 0.65
N ALA A 87 -5.52 -5.04 -0.03
CA ALA A 87 -5.90 -3.65 0.21
C ALA A 87 -7.42 -3.42 0.04
N TYR A 88 -8.06 -4.10 -0.91
CA TYR A 88 -9.50 -4.01 -1.12
C TYR A 88 -10.30 -4.66 0.01
N MET A 89 -9.91 -5.86 0.45
CA MET A 89 -10.59 -6.61 1.51
C MET A 89 -10.49 -5.92 2.88
N GLU A 90 -9.32 -5.37 3.19
CA GLU A 90 -9.02 -4.79 4.51
C GLU A 90 -9.29 -3.27 4.60
N SER A 91 -9.83 -2.67 3.54
CA SER A 91 -10.20 -1.25 3.51
C SER A 91 -11.70 -1.03 3.69
N THR A 92 -12.06 0.21 4.02
CA THR A 92 -13.46 0.64 4.20
C THR A 92 -13.89 1.56 3.06
N VAL A 93 -15.13 1.45 2.58
CA VAL A 93 -15.65 2.31 1.49
C VAL A 93 -15.80 3.75 1.99
N VAL A 94 -15.26 4.73 1.24
CA VAL A 94 -15.28 6.16 1.61
C VAL A 94 -16.42 6.90 0.93
N SER A 95 -16.85 6.43 -0.24
CA SER A 95 -18.03 6.91 -0.95
C SER A 95 -18.43 5.86 -1.97
N SER A 96 -19.60 5.25 -1.81
CA SER A 96 -20.31 4.69 -2.94
C SER A 96 -21.09 5.84 -3.56
N LYS A 97 -20.95 6.08 -4.86
CA LYS A 97 -21.98 6.86 -5.56
C LYS A 97 -23.29 6.10 -5.34
N THR A 98 -24.16 6.63 -4.49
CA THR A 98 -25.57 6.28 -4.50
C THR A 98 -26.10 6.81 -5.83
N SER A 99 -26.06 5.98 -6.87
CA SER A 99 -26.85 6.23 -8.07
C SER A 99 -28.31 6.01 -7.69
N LEU A 100 -29.00 7.10 -7.36
CA LEU A 100 -30.46 7.14 -7.46
C LEU A 100 -30.79 7.08 -8.95
N SER A 101 -31.39 5.96 -9.37
CA SER A 101 -32.22 5.86 -10.57
C SER A 101 -33.45 5.06 -10.21
#